data_AF-A0A7X6MU78-F1
#
_entry.id   AF-A0A7X6MU78-F1
#
_cell.length_a   1.000
_cell.length_b   1.000
_cell.length_c   1.000
_cell.angle_alpha   90.00
_cell.angle_beta   90.00
_cell.angle_gamma   90.00
#
_symmetry.space_group_name_H-M   'P 1'
#
loop_
_entity.id
_entity.type
_entity.pdbx_description
1 polymer ?
#
loop_
_entity_poly.entity_id
_entity_poly.type
_entity_poly.pdbx_seq_one_letter_code
_entity_poly.pdbx_strand_id
1 'polypeptide(L)'
;MTLNVDPGRVLQAASALEGIGNDVVASLSKYVTMNQSLNGTGFSGIAAVMSVNTSTDVAHTGTQVHTRFQATIDQMRKGVAQYTQVNQDNASALGSVGTTAV
;
A
#
# COMPACT_ATOMS: atom_id res chain seq x y z
N MET A 1 15.36 -15.34 21.11
CA MET A 1 14.28 -14.42 20.70
C MET A 1 13.64 -15.03 19.47
N THR A 2 12.58 -15.82 19.62
CA THR A 2 11.84 -16.40 18.49
C THR A 2 11.11 -15.25 17.81
N LEU A 3 11.57 -14.84 16.63
CA LEU A 3 10.83 -13.91 15.79
C LEU A 3 9.51 -14.62 15.46
N ASN A 4 8.41 -14.25 16.10
CA ASN A 4 7.09 -14.86 15.89
C ASN A 4 6.30 -14.06 14.85
N VAL A 5 6.88 -13.89 13.65
CA VAL A 5 6.21 -13.24 12.53
C VAL A 5 5.62 -14.34 11.66
N ASP A 6 4.29 -14.40 11.55
CA ASP A 6 3.61 -15.29 10.61
C ASP A 6 3.62 -14.64 9.22
N PRO A 7 4.40 -15.16 8.25
CA PRO A 7 4.51 -14.56 6.92
C PRO A 7 3.18 -14.53 6.18
N GLY A 8 2.33 -15.54 6.39
CA GLY A 8 1.02 -15.64 5.77
C GLY A 8 0.09 -14.53 6.23
N ARG A 9 0.09 -14.22 7.53
CA ARG A 9 -0.69 -13.09 8.07
C ARG A 9 -0.22 -11.74 7.55
N VAL A 10 1.09 -11.54 7.42
CA VAL A 10 1.65 -10.28 6.88
C VAL A 10 1.25 -10.12 5.41
N LEU A 11 1.35 -11.18 4.60
CA LEU A 11 0.93 -11.14 3.20
C LEU A 11 -0.57 -10.89 3.04
N GLN A 12 -1.41 -11.53 3.87
CA GLN A 12 -2.85 -11.30 3.87
C GLN A 12 -3.21 -9.85 4.22
N ALA A 13 -2.56 -9.27 5.23
CA ALA A 13 -2.73 -7.87 5.57
C ALA A 13 -2.24 -6.93 4.45
N ALA A 14 -1.15 -7.27 3.76
CA ALA A 14 -0.66 -6.50 2.62
C ALA A 14 -1.67 -6.48 1.46
N SER A 15 -2.27 -7.63 1.13
CA SER A 15 -3.33 -7.71 0.12
C SER A 15 -4.59 -6.94 0.51
N ALA A 16 -4.97 -6.95 1.80
CA ALA A 16 -6.08 -6.13 2.27
C ALA A 16 -5.80 -4.63 2.14
N LEU A 17 -4.58 -4.19 2.49
CA LEU A 17 -4.14 -2.80 2.31
C LEU A 17 -4.10 -2.38 0.83
N GLU A 18 -3.70 -3.29 -0.06
CA GLU A 18 -3.73 -3.07 -1.51
C GLU A 18 -5.16 -2.83 -2.01
N GLY A 19 -6.12 -3.63 -1.54
CA GLY A 19 -7.55 -3.43 -1.84
C GLY A 19 -8.06 -2.06 -1.39
N ILE A 20 -7.78 -1.68 -0.14
CA ILE A 20 -8.17 -0.37 0.41
C ILE A 20 -7.54 0.77 -0.41
N GLY A 21 -6.25 0.67 -0.74
CA GLY A 21 -5.56 1.67 -1.55
C GLY A 21 -6.21 1.87 -2.92
N ASN A 22 -6.59 0.78 -3.59
CA ASN A 22 -7.29 0.82 -4.87
C ASN A 22 -8.68 1.45 -4.76
N ASP A 23 -9.45 1.10 -3.73
CA ASP A 23 -10.79 1.67 -3.50
C ASP A 23 -10.74 3.18 -3.25
N VAL A 24 -9.73 3.65 -2.51
CA VAL A 24 -9.51 5.08 -2.28
C VAL A 24 -9.21 5.80 -3.60
N VAL A 25 -8.26 5.30 -4.39
CA VAL A 25 -7.92 5.91 -5.69
C VAL A 25 -9.12 5.93 -6.64
N ALA A 26 -9.90 4.84 -6.69
CA ALA A 26 -11.10 4.76 -7.49
C ALA A 26 -12.16 5.79 -7.05
N SER A 27 -12.33 5.97 -5.74
CA SER A 27 -13.28 6.94 -5.19
C SER A 27 -12.85 8.39 -5.47
N LEU A 28 -11.55 8.70 -5.37
CA LEU A 28 -11.02 10.01 -5.72
C LEU A 28 -11.15 10.30 -7.22
N SER A 29 -10.94 9.29 -8.07
CA SER A 29 -11.15 9.39 -9.51
C SER A 29 -12.61 9.72 -9.84
N LYS A 30 -13.58 9.04 -9.20
CA LYS A 30 -15.01 9.35 -9.35
C LYS A 30 -15.34 10.79 -8.96
N TYR A 31 -14.76 11.29 -7.86
CA TYR A 31 -14.93 12.68 -7.42
C TYR A 31 -14.45 13.68 -8.49
N VAL A 32 -13.26 13.46 -9.05
CA VAL A 32 -12.70 14.31 -10.11
C VAL A 32 -13.58 14.30 -11.35
N THR A 33 -14.03 13.12 -11.80
CA THR A 33 -14.94 12.99 -12.95
C THR A 33 -16.26 13.71 -12.71
N MET A 34 -16.83 13.61 -11.51
CA MET A 34 -18.08 14.30 -11.16
C MET A 34 -17.91 15.82 -11.21
N ASN A 35 -16.81 16.36 -10.65
CA ASN A 35 -16.53 17.79 -10.73
C ASN A 35 -16.29 18.28 -12.16
N GLN A 36 -15.63 17.50 -13.01
CA GLN A 36 -15.47 17.84 -14.43
C GLN A 36 -16.83 17.89 -15.15
N SER A 37 -17.72 16.95 -14.86
CA SER A 37 -19.09 16.96 -15.42
C SER A 37 -19.89 18.20 -14.99
N LEU A 38 -19.75 18.62 -13.74
CA LEU A 38 -20.42 19.80 -13.20
C LEU A 38 -19.85 21.11 -13.76
N ASN A 39 -18.56 21.19 -14.09
CA ASN A 39 -17.93 22.38 -14.72
C ASN A 39 -18.52 22.76 -16.08
N GLY A 40 -19.18 21.84 -16.79
CA GLY A 40 -19.83 22.11 -18.08
C GLY A 40 -21.33 22.40 -18.01
N THR A 41 -21.99 22.15 -16.87
CA THR A 41 -23.46 22.13 -16.78
C THR A 41 -24.04 22.76 -15.52
N GLY A 42 -23.31 22.77 -14.39
CA GLY A 42 -23.82 23.17 -13.07
C GLY A 42 -22.97 24.20 -12.32
N PHE A 43 -21.68 24.32 -12.60
CA PHE A 43 -20.80 25.35 -12.03
C PHE A 43 -20.50 26.45 -13.05
N SER A 44 -20.55 27.70 -12.59
CA SER A 44 -20.20 28.89 -13.38
C SER A 44 -19.42 29.90 -12.52
N GLY A 45 -18.57 30.71 -13.16
CA GLY A 45 -17.75 31.72 -12.50
C GLY A 45 -16.79 31.12 -11.47
N ILE A 46 -16.77 31.68 -10.26
CA ILE A 46 -15.84 31.28 -9.17
C ILE A 46 -16.04 29.82 -8.76
N ALA A 47 -17.27 29.31 -8.79
CA ALA A 47 -17.56 27.92 -8.43
C ALA A 47 -16.88 26.92 -9.38
N ALA A 48 -16.80 27.25 -10.67
CA ALA A 48 -16.12 26.42 -11.65
C ALA A 48 -14.61 26.38 -11.40
N VAL A 49 -13.99 27.55 -11.17
CA VAL A 49 -12.57 27.66 -10.84
C VAL A 49 -12.23 26.91 -9.56
N MET A 50 -13.03 27.06 -8.50
CA MET A 50 -12.85 26.33 -7.25
C MET A 50 -12.97 24.81 -7.44
N SER A 51 -13.96 24.36 -8.23
CA SER A 51 -14.15 22.94 -8.53
C SER A 51 -12.93 22.33 -9.25
N VAL A 52 -12.35 23.06 -10.21
CA VAL A 52 -11.12 22.63 -10.91
C VAL A 52 -9.93 22.56 -9.94
N ASN A 53 -9.74 23.59 -9.12
CA ASN A 53 -8.64 23.65 -8.16
C ASN A 53 -8.73 22.49 -7.15
N THR A 54 -9.90 22.29 -6.52
CA THR A 54 -10.09 21.19 -5.57
C THR A 54 -9.94 19.82 -6.24
N SER A 55 -10.37 19.66 -7.49
CA SER A 55 -10.17 18.40 -8.22
C SER A 55 -8.68 18.10 -8.45
N THR A 56 -7.89 19.13 -8.74
CA THR A 56 -6.43 19.01 -8.90
C THR A 56 -5.76 18.61 -7.58
N ASP A 57 -6.13 19.26 -6.47
CA ASP A 57 -5.60 18.94 -5.14
C ASP A 57 -5.98 17.52 -4.69
N VAL A 58 -7.22 17.11 -4.97
CA VAL A 58 -7.70 15.75 -4.68
C VAL A 58 -6.96 14.71 -5.51
N ALA A 59 -6.69 14.98 -6.79
CA ALA A 59 -5.90 14.09 -7.64
C ALA A 59 -4.46 13.94 -7.11
N HIS A 60 -3.80 15.05 -6.75
CA HIS A 60 -2.47 15.00 -6.14
C HIS A 60 -2.46 14.25 -4.80
N THR A 61 -3.46 14.48 -3.96
CA THR A 61 -3.60 13.77 -2.69
C THR A 61 -3.80 12.27 -2.93
N GLY A 62 -4.58 11.89 -3.94
CA GLY A 62 -4.77 10.49 -4.34
C GLY A 62 -3.46 9.80 -4.71
N THR A 63 -2.62 10.45 -5.52
CA THR A 63 -1.29 9.94 -5.86
C THR A 63 -0.43 9.75 -4.60
N GLN A 64 -0.41 10.74 -3.69
CA GLN A 64 0.37 10.65 -2.46
C GLN A 64 -0.11 9.52 -1.54
N VAL A 65 -1.43 9.35 -1.40
CA VAL A 65 -2.01 8.26 -0.61
C VAL A 65 -1.63 6.92 -1.21
N HIS A 66 -1.80 6.75 -2.53
CA HIS A 66 -1.41 5.53 -3.22
C HIS A 66 0.07 5.18 -3.01
N THR A 67 0.98 6.16 -3.17
CA THR A 67 2.41 5.96 -2.92
C THR A 67 2.70 5.50 -1.48
N ARG A 68 1.99 6.03 -0.47
CA ARG A 68 2.16 5.63 0.93
C ARG A 68 1.65 4.20 1.20
N PHE A 69 0.52 3.82 0.60
CA PHE A 69 0.02 2.44 0.66
C PHE A 69 1.04 1.49 0.04
N GLN A 70 1.53 1.81 -1.16
CA GLN A 70 2.52 0.98 -1.86
C GLN A 70 3.81 0.83 -1.04
N ALA A 71 4.35 1.92 -0.50
CA ALA A 71 5.55 1.88 0.33
C ALA A 71 5.38 0.97 1.56
N THR A 72 4.19 0.98 2.17
CA THR A 72 3.88 0.11 3.32
C THR A 72 3.80 -1.35 2.90
N ILE A 73 3.10 -1.65 1.82
CA ILE A 73 2.97 -3.01 1.24
C ILE A 73 4.35 -3.56 0.87
N ASP A 74 5.20 -2.74 0.24
CA ASP A 74 6.55 -3.13 -0.14
C ASP A 74 7.40 -3.44 1.10
N GLN A 75 7.28 -2.64 2.16
CA GLN A 75 8.00 -2.88 3.40
C GLN A 75 7.53 -4.18 4.09
N MET A 76 6.23 -4.47 4.05
CA MET A 76 5.68 -5.74 4.56
C MET A 76 6.21 -6.93 3.77
N ARG A 77 6.22 -6.86 2.44
CA ARG A 77 6.77 -7.91 1.56
C ARG A 77 8.27 -8.11 1.79
N LYS A 78 9.05 -7.03 1.94
CA LYS A 78 10.47 -7.09 2.30
C LYS A 78 10.70 -7.76 3.65
N GLY A 79 9.91 -7.40 4.67
CA GLY A 79 10.00 -8.01 5.99
C GLY A 79 9.75 -9.52 5.97
N VAL A 80 8.76 -9.98 5.18
CA VAL A 80 8.49 -11.41 4.96
C VAL A 80 9.66 -12.13 4.29
N ALA A 81 10.25 -11.53 3.25
CA ALA A 81 11.41 -12.11 2.57
C ALA A 81 12.60 -12.25 3.52
N GLN A 82 12.88 -11.20 4.30
CA GLN A 82 13.97 -11.22 5.29
C GLN A 82 13.73 -12.29 6.37
N TYR A 83 12.50 -12.40 6.87
CA TYR A 83 12.14 -13.41 7.85
C TYR A 83 12.33 -14.84 7.30
N THR A 84 11.92 -15.06 6.05
CA THR A 84 12.09 -16.36 5.37
C THR A 84 13.57 -16.71 5.20
N GLN A 85 14.40 -15.74 4.80
CA GLN A 85 15.84 -15.91 4.67
C GLN A 85 16.49 -16.28 6.01
N VAL A 86 16.21 -15.51 7.06
CA VAL A 86 16.77 -15.75 8.40
C VAL A 86 16.40 -17.14 8.91
N ASN A 87 15.18 -17.62 8.65
CA ASN A 87 14.79 -18.96 9.04
C ASN A 87 15.55 -20.06 8.27
N GLN A 88 15.84 -19.85 6.99
CA GLN A 88 16.66 -20.79 6.20
C GLN A 88 18.12 -20.79 6.67
N ASP A 89 18.69 -19.62 6.96
CA ASP A 89 20.05 -19.47 7.46
C ASP A 89 20.18 -20.14 8.84
N ASN A 90 19.21 -19.92 9.73
CA ASN A 90 19.15 -20.56 11.04
C ASN A 90 19.02 -22.08 10.94
N ALA A 91 18.18 -22.60 10.05
CA ALA A 91 18.03 -24.03 9.82
C ALA A 91 19.33 -24.67 9.31
N SER A 92 20.02 -23.99 8.40
CA SER A 92 21.30 -24.44 7.84
C SER A 92 22.42 -24.45 8.90
N ALA A 93 22.47 -23.41 9.74
CA ALA A 93 23.41 -23.32 10.85
C ALA A 93 23.14 -24.39 11.94
N LEU A 94 21.88 -24.64 12.29
CA LEU A 94 21.52 -25.69 13.25
C LEU A 94 21.85 -27.09 12.71
N GLY A 95 21.62 -27.34 11.42
CA GLY A 95 21.99 -28.60 10.78
C GLY A 95 23.49 -28.88 10.78
N SER A 96 24.33 -27.84 10.81
CA SER A 96 25.79 -28.00 10.91
C SER A 96 26.28 -28.21 12.34
N VAL A 97 25.55 -27.71 13.35
CA VAL A 97 25.87 -27.93 14.78
C VAL A 97 25.54 -29.36 15.23
N GLY A 98 24.50 -30.00 14.68
CA GLY A 98 24.12 -31.37 15.02
C GLY A 98 25.13 -32.46 14.63
N THR A 99 26.06 -32.17 13.70
CA THR A 99 27.06 -33.13 13.21
C THR A 99 28.38 -33.09 13.99
N THR A 100 28.52 -32.15 14.95
CA THR A 100 29.78 -31.95 15.73
C THR A 100 29.65 -32.45 17.18
N ALA A 101 28.58 -33.16 17.53
CA ALA A 101 28.47 -33.85 18.82
C ALA A 101 28.90 -35.32 18.68
N VAL A 102 30.14 -35.59 19.14
CA VAL A 102 30.80 -36.83 19.60
C VAL A 102 30.15 -38.17 19.26
#